data_AF-A0A924BNS0-F1
#
_entry.id   AF-A0A924BNS0-F1
#
_cell.length_a   1.000
_cell.length_b   1.000
_cell.length_c   1.000
_cell.angle_alpha   90.00
_cell.angle_beta   90.00
_cell.angle_gamma   90.00
#
_symmetry.space_group_name_H-M   'P 1'
#
loop_
_entity.id
_entity.type
_entity.pdbx_description
1 polymer ?
#
loop_
_entity_poly.entity_id
_entity_poly.type
_entity_poly.pdbx_seq_one_letter_code
_entity_poly.pdbx_strand_id
1 'polypeptide(L)' 'MTDTATYWVITASADHAARGKAEQIVQANHGKDAPLRRMKPGDGVVIYS' A
#
# COMPACT_ATOMS: atom_id res chain seq x y z
N MET A 1 -25.40 -0.54 1.36
CA MET A 1 -24.37 0.21 2.11
C MET A 1 -23.14 0.23 1.24
N THR A 2 -22.65 1.39 0.83
CA THR A 2 -21.31 1.48 0.24
C THR A 2 -20.34 1.08 1.34
N ASP A 3 -19.67 -0.05 1.17
CA ASP A 3 -18.62 -0.47 2.09
C ASP A 3 -17.53 0.61 2.05
N THR A 4 -17.27 1.27 3.17
CA THR A 4 -16.31 2.37 3.21
C THR A 4 -14.91 1.79 3.11
N ALA A 5 -14.25 1.96 1.96
CA ALA A 5 -12.89 1.47 1.73
C ALA A 5 -11.92 2.12 2.73
N THR A 6 -11.06 1.31 3.36
CA THR A 6 -9.96 1.82 4.17
C THR A 6 -8.80 2.20 3.27
N TYR A 7 -8.16 3.33 3.54
CA TYR A 7 -6.96 3.76 2.81
C TYR A 7 -5.73 3.68 3.71
N TRP A 8 -4.67 3.09 3.18
CA TRP A 8 -3.39 2.89 3.86
C TRP A 8 -2.34 3.85 3.30
N VAL A 9 -1.62 4.55 4.18
CA VAL A 9 -0.50 5.41 3.77
C VAL A 9 0.80 4.65 3.90
N ILE A 10 1.58 4.62 2.82
CA ILE A 10 2.89 4.00 2.76
C ILE A 10 3.92 5.06 2.40
N THR A 11 4.96 5.18 3.22
CA THR A 11 6.10 6.07 2.95
C THR A 11 7.20 5.27 2.26
N ALA A 12 7.59 5.70 1.07
CA ALA A 12 8.68 5.08 0.31
C ALA A 12 9.33 6.12 -0.61
N SER A 13 10.64 6.03 -0.86
CA SER A 13 11.31 6.99 -1.77
C SER A 13 10.66 7.01 -3.16
N ALA A 14 10.76 8.16 -3.84
CA ALA A 14 10.14 8.36 -5.17
C ALA A 14 10.51 7.25 -6.17
N ASP A 15 11.78 6.83 -6.22
CA ASP A 15 12.23 5.75 -7.10
C ASP A 15 11.60 4.40 -6.74
N HIS A 16 11.44 4.11 -5.45
CA HIS A 16 10.76 2.89 -4.99
C HIS A 16 9.29 2.92 -5.39
N ALA A 17 8.62 4.05 -5.16
CA ALA A 17 7.22 4.26 -5.53
C ALA A 17 7.01 4.11 -7.05
N ALA A 18 7.90 4.67 -7.86
CA ALA A 18 7.86 4.57 -9.32
C ALA A 18 8.01 3.13 -9.80
N ARG A 19 8.95 2.36 -9.22
CA ARG A 19 9.13 0.94 -9.53
C ARG A 19 7.90 0.10 -9.16
N GLY A 20 7.37 0.26 -7.94
CA GLY A 20 6.15 -0.43 -7.52
C GLY A 20 4.94 -0.12 -8.41
N LYS A 21 4.80 1.15 -8.84
CA LYS A 21 3.76 1.55 -9.80
C LYS A 21 3.94 0.87 -11.15
N ALA A 22 5.15 0.79 -11.69
CA ALA A 22 5.41 0.10 -12.96
C ALA A 22 5.09 -1.40 -12.89
N GLU A 23 5.39 -2.03 -11.75
CA GLU A 23 5.16 -3.46 -11.50
C GLU A 23 3.74 -3.78 -11.01
N GLN A 24 2.92 -2.77 -10.70
CA GLN A 24 1.58 -2.91 -10.11
C GLN A 24 1.59 -3.66 -8.77
N ILE A 25 2.64 -3.49 -7.98
CA ILE A 25 2.78 -4.08 -6.64
C ILE A 25 3.23 -3.05 -5.61
N VAL A 26 3.00 -3.35 -4.33
CA VAL A 26 3.53 -2.58 -3.21
C VAL A 26 4.17 -3.54 -2.20
N GLN A 27 5.46 -3.31 -1.91
CA GLN A 27 6.16 -3.97 -0.81
C GLN A 27 6.49 -2.92 0.25
N ALA A 28 5.83 -3.03 1.40
CA ALA A 28 5.95 -2.03 2.46
C ALA A 28 6.37 -2.65 3.79
N ASN A 29 6.62 -1.77 4.78
CA ASN A 29 6.89 -2.16 6.15
C ASN A 29 8.11 -3.11 6.28
N HIS A 30 9.10 -2.96 5.40
CA HIS A 30 10.30 -3.79 5.32
C HIS A 30 10.00 -5.31 5.28
N GLY A 31 8.84 -5.69 4.72
CA GLY A 31 8.42 -7.09 4.62
C GLY A 31 7.83 -7.69 5.90
N LYS A 32 7.56 -6.92 6.98
CA LYS A 32 6.86 -7.50 8.14
C LYS A 32 5.38 -7.67 7.82
N ASP A 33 4.89 -8.86 8.11
CA ASP A 33 3.57 -9.38 7.73
C ASP A 33 2.42 -8.81 8.58
N ALA A 34 2.63 -8.64 9.90
CA ALA A 34 1.55 -8.31 10.85
C ALA A 34 0.66 -7.09 10.49
N PRO A 35 1.17 -5.93 10.04
CA PRO A 35 0.29 -4.83 9.64
C PRO A 35 -0.33 -5.02 8.26
N LEU A 36 0.31 -5.76 7.34
CA LEU A 36 -0.25 -6.03 6.01
C LEU A 36 -1.47 -6.97 6.08
N ARG A 37 -1.51 -7.89 7.05
CA ARG A 37 -2.68 -8.76 7.32
C ARG A 37 -3.97 -8.02 7.66
N ARG A 38 -3.89 -6.72 7.98
CA ARG A 38 -5.08 -5.91 8.29
C ARG A 38 -5.78 -5.41 7.02
N MET A 39 -5.07 -5.38 5.89
CA MET A 39 -5.62 -4.94 4.61
C MET A 39 -6.61 -5.97 4.06
N LYS A 40 -7.67 -5.49 3.40
CA LYS A 40 -8.70 -6.32 2.78
C LYS A 40 -8.83 -5.99 1.29
N PRO A 41 -9.32 -6.94 0.46
CA PRO A 41 -9.73 -6.61 -0.90
C PRO A 41 -10.70 -5.43 -0.91
N GLY A 42 -10.43 -4.41 -1.73
CA GLY A 42 -11.19 -3.16 -1.78
C GLY A 42 -10.56 -2.00 -1.01
N ASP A 43 -9.59 -2.25 -0.12
CA ASP A 43 -8.79 -1.19 0.48
C ASP A 43 -7.91 -0.48 -0.55
N GLY A 44 -7.68 0.82 -0.34
CA GLY A 44 -6.80 1.64 -1.17
C GLY A 44 -5.42 1.83 -0.54
N VAL A 45 -4.44 2.15 -1.37
CA VAL A 45 -3.09 2.52 -0.94
C VAL A 45 -2.75 3.91 -1.48
N VAL A 46 -2.25 4.77 -0.60
CA VAL A 46 -1.67 6.08 -0.93
C VAL A 46 -0.18 6.01 -0.64
N ILE A 47 0.65 6.30 -1.65
CA ILE A 47 2.10 6.39 -1.47
C ILE A 47 2.48 7.86 -1.27
N TYR A 48 3.15 8.15 -0.17
CA TYR A 48 3.80 9.43 0.09
C TYR A 48 5.32 9.24 -0.06
N SER A 49 5.92 10.00 -0.97
CA SER A 49 7.33 9.87 -1.35
C SER A 49 8.18 11.05 -0.92
#